data_AF-A0A196LKF2-F1
#
_entry.id   AF-A0A196LKF2-F1
#
_cell.length_a   1.000
_cell.length_b   1.000
_cell.length_c   1.000
_cell.angle_alpha   90.00
_cell.angle_beta   90.00
_cell.angle_gamma   90.00
#
_symmetry.space_group_name_H-M   'P 1'
#
loop_
_entity.id
_entity.type
_entity.pdbx_description
1 polymer ?
#
loop_
_entity_poly.entity_id
_entity_poly.type
_entity_poly.pdbx_seq_one_letter_code
_entity_poly.pdbx_strand_id
1 'polypeptide(L)'
;MTRPLPAAQRFLAPAQVAELLSIEVDEVVELVYQGRLRGSKLGSPARWRIEESSLSEYLAEQSEEARRMALWRQANEASFPEVWGASRAHGI
;
A
#
# COMPACT_ATOMS: atom_id res chain seq x y z
N MET A 1 11.91 -22.93 -26.04
CA MET A 1 11.73 -21.89 -25.01
C MET A 1 10.27 -21.51 -24.97
N THR A 2 9.53 -21.96 -23.95
CA THR A 2 8.09 -21.68 -23.82
C THR A 2 7.93 -20.23 -23.42
N ARG A 3 7.48 -19.37 -24.34
CA ARG A 3 7.12 -17.98 -24.02
C ARG A 3 5.94 -18.03 -23.05
N PRO A 4 6.02 -17.42 -21.84
CA PRO A 4 4.87 -17.38 -20.96
C PRO A 4 3.72 -16.71 -21.72
N LEU A 5 2.57 -17.38 -21.78
CA LEU A 5 1.36 -16.76 -22.29
C LEU A 5 1.07 -15.54 -21.40
N PRO A 6 0.61 -14.41 -21.98
CA PRO A 6 0.19 -13.28 -21.17
C PRO A 6 -0.80 -13.80 -20.12
N ALA A 7 -0.51 -13.53 -18.85
CA ALA A 7 -1.38 -13.92 -17.76
C ALA A 7 -2.78 -13.35 -18.06
N ALA A 8 -3.79 -14.21 -18.14
CA ALA A 8 -5.16 -13.76 -18.36
C ALA A 8 -5.51 -12.73 -17.29
N GLN A 9 -6.22 -11.66 -17.67
CA GLN A 9 -6.67 -10.66 -16.70
C GLN A 9 -7.62 -11.35 -15.71
N ARG A 10 -7.22 -11.43 -14.45
CA ARG A 10 -8.01 -12.07 -13.39
C ARG A 10 -8.78 -11.01 -12.61
N PHE A 11 -10.00 -11.37 -12.26
CA PHE A 11 -10.94 -10.48 -11.58
C PHE A 11 -11.42 -11.10 -10.28
N LEU A 12 -11.43 -10.30 -9.22
CA LEU A 12 -11.87 -10.69 -7.88
C LEU A 12 -13.20 -10.00 -7.54
N ALA A 13 -14.08 -10.68 -6.81
CA ALA A 13 -15.19 -10.00 -6.16
C ALA A 13 -14.68 -9.13 -5.00
N PRO A 14 -15.35 -8.02 -4.66
CA PRO A 14 -15.00 -7.21 -3.48
C PRO A 14 -14.88 -8.02 -2.20
N ALA A 15 -15.78 -8.99 -1.98
CA ALA A 15 -15.72 -9.89 -0.83
C ALA A 15 -14.41 -10.71 -0.80
N GLN A 16 -13.91 -11.18 -1.95
CA GLN A 16 -12.64 -11.92 -1.98
C GLN A 16 -11.45 -11.02 -1.62
N VAL A 17 -11.46 -9.76 -2.06
CA VAL A 17 -10.42 -8.79 -1.72
C VAL A 17 -10.49 -8.42 -0.24
N ALA A 18 -11.69 -8.24 0.29
CA ALA A 18 -11.93 -7.95 1.71
C ALA A 18 -11.34 -9.06 2.59
N GLU A 19 -11.63 -10.32 2.29
CA GLU A 19 -11.07 -11.48 2.97
C GLU A 19 -9.53 -11.53 2.87
N LEU A 20 -8.97 -11.29 1.68
CA LEU A 20 -7.51 -11.29 1.47
C LEU A 20 -6.79 -10.22 2.28
N LEU A 21 -7.40 -9.06 2.42
CA LEU A 21 -6.83 -7.91 3.12
C LEU A 21 -7.25 -7.83 4.60
N SER A 22 -8.17 -8.70 5.04
CA SER A 22 -8.79 -8.63 6.37
C SER A 22 -9.39 -7.25 6.68
N ILE A 23 -10.12 -6.69 5.71
CA ILE A 23 -10.86 -5.41 5.81
C ILE A 23 -12.32 -5.62 5.43
N GLU A 24 -13.16 -4.62 5.66
CA GLU A 24 -14.58 -4.69 5.30
C GLU A 24 -14.81 -4.56 3.79
N VAL A 25 -15.89 -5.18 3.29
CA VAL A 25 -16.26 -5.09 1.87
C VAL A 25 -16.55 -3.66 1.44
N ASP A 26 -17.16 -2.86 2.31
CA ASP A 26 -17.44 -1.45 2.05
C ASP A 26 -16.15 -0.63 1.92
N GLU A 27 -15.11 -0.96 2.68
CA GLU A 27 -13.78 -0.34 2.54
C GLU A 27 -13.15 -0.66 1.19
N VAL A 28 -13.29 -1.91 0.71
CA VAL A 28 -12.82 -2.28 -0.63
C VAL A 28 -13.55 -1.47 -1.72
N VAL A 29 -14.86 -1.29 -1.56
CA VAL A 29 -15.66 -0.50 -2.51
C VAL A 29 -15.25 0.98 -2.47
N GLU A 30 -14.97 1.51 -1.30
CA GLU A 30 -14.45 2.87 -1.10
C GLU A 30 -13.09 3.05 -1.81
N LEU A 31 -12.18 2.07 -1.71
CA LEU A 31 -10.91 2.11 -2.44
C LEU A 31 -11.10 2.16 -3.97
N VAL A 32 -12.14 1.50 -4.49
CA VAL A 32 -12.50 1.59 -5.91
C VAL A 32 -13.03 2.98 -6.26
N TYR A 33 -13.90 3.56 -5.42
CA TYR A 33 -14.40 4.92 -5.61
C TYR A 33 -13.31 5.98 -5.55
N GLN A 34 -12.31 5.80 -4.69
CA GLN A 34 -11.13 6.65 -4.58
C GLN A 34 -10.15 6.49 -5.75
N GLY A 35 -10.39 5.53 -6.66
CA GLY A 35 -9.49 5.22 -7.76
C GLY A 35 -8.20 4.51 -7.35
N ARG A 36 -8.09 4.06 -6.10
CA ARG A 36 -6.93 3.30 -5.58
C ARG A 36 -6.95 1.85 -6.07
N LEU A 37 -8.14 1.30 -6.31
CA LEU A 37 -8.32 0.00 -6.95
C LEU A 37 -9.11 0.14 -8.25
N ARG A 38 -8.62 -0.51 -9.32
CA ARG A 38 -9.36 -0.60 -10.58
C ARG A 38 -10.44 -1.66 -10.48
N GLY A 39 -11.68 -1.24 -10.70
CA GLY A 39 -12.84 -2.13 -10.72
C GLY A 39 -13.91 -1.70 -11.72
N SER A 40 -14.72 -2.66 -12.15
CA SER A 40 -15.84 -2.46 -13.07
C SER A 40 -17.07 -3.21 -12.61
N LYS A 41 -18.25 -2.63 -12.84
CA LYS A 41 -19.53 -3.32 -12.64
C LYS A 41 -19.86 -4.15 -13.88
N LEU A 42 -20.02 -5.46 -13.69
CA LEU A 42 -20.26 -6.43 -14.77
C LEU A 42 -21.55 -7.23 -14.51
N GLY A 43 -22.26 -7.56 -15.59
CA GLY A 43 -23.45 -8.43 -15.57
C GLY A 43 -24.77 -7.74 -15.22
N SER A 44 -25.82 -8.55 -15.08
CA SER A 44 -27.17 -8.14 -14.66
C SER A 44 -27.71 -9.14 -13.62
N PRO A 45 -27.91 -8.74 -12.35
CA PRO A 45 -27.64 -7.42 -11.78
C PRO A 45 -26.14 -7.10 -11.78
N ALA A 46 -25.81 -5.81 -11.85
CA ALA A 46 -24.44 -5.34 -11.96
C ALA A 46 -23.65 -5.65 -10.68
N ARG A 47 -22.56 -6.42 -10.81
CA ARG A 47 -21.68 -6.79 -9.69
C ARG A 47 -20.29 -6.24 -9.91
N TRP A 48 -19.71 -5.65 -8.87
CA TRP A 48 -18.32 -5.18 -8.89
C TRP A 48 -17.34 -6.33 -9.11
N ARG A 49 -16.32 -6.05 -9.92
CA ARG A 49 -15.16 -6.89 -10.16
C ARG A 49 -13.91 -6.04 -10.14
N ILE A 50 -12.92 -6.47 -9.39
CA ILE A 50 -11.67 -5.77 -9.17
C ILE A 50 -10.58 -6.50 -9.93
N GLU A 51 -9.71 -5.77 -10.62
CA GLU A 51 -8.57 -6.36 -11.31
C GLU A 51 -7.52 -6.85 -10.29
N GLU A 52 -7.14 -8.13 -10.36
CA GLU A 52 -6.11 -8.71 -9.47
C GLU A 52 -4.75 -8.01 -9.63
N SER A 53 -4.42 -7.58 -10.85
CA SER A 53 -3.22 -6.78 -11.12
C SER A 53 -3.25 -5.45 -10.39
N SER A 54 -4.41 -4.78 -10.32
CA SER A 54 -4.54 -3.52 -9.60
C SER A 54 -4.39 -3.69 -8.10
N LEU A 55 -4.89 -4.79 -7.53
CA LEU A 55 -4.67 -5.12 -6.13
C LEU A 55 -3.19 -5.36 -5.83
N SER A 56 -2.49 -6.07 -6.71
CA SER A 56 -1.07 -6.35 -6.57
C SER A 56 -0.23 -5.07 -6.62
N GLU A 57 -0.54 -4.18 -7.56
CA GLU A 57 0.11 -2.86 -7.67
C GLU A 57 -0.14 -1.99 -6.44
N TYR A 58 -1.39 -1.95 -5.95
CA TYR A 58 -1.77 -1.23 -4.75
C TYR A 58 -0.94 -1.68 -3.53
N LEU A 59 -0.83 -2.99 -3.31
CA LEU A 59 -0.05 -3.54 -2.19
C LEU A 59 1.45 -3.24 -2.30
N ALA A 60 1.99 -3.24 -3.52
CA ALA A 60 3.39 -2.86 -3.76
C ALA A 60 3.62 -1.39 -3.38
N GLU A 61 2.71 -0.48 -3.75
CA GLU A 61 2.79 0.93 -3.38
C GLU A 61 2.73 1.14 -1.87
N GLN A 62 1.79 0.49 -1.18
CA GLN A 62 1.68 0.56 0.29
C GLN A 62 2.92 0.01 1.01
N SER A 63 3.52 -1.05 0.45
CA SER A 63 4.75 -1.63 1.01
C SER A 63 5.94 -0.68 0.85
N GLU A 64 6.08 -0.01 -0.30
CA GLU A 64 7.16 0.96 -0.50
C GLU A 64 6.95 2.21 0.36
N GLU A 65 5.72 2.66 0.55
CA GLU A 65 5.41 3.77 1.47
C GLU A 65 5.84 3.43 2.91
N ALA A 66 5.46 2.26 3.41
CA ALA A 66 5.88 1.77 4.72
C ALA A 66 7.41 1.65 4.82
N ARG A 67 8.07 1.17 3.75
CA ARG A 67 9.53 1.07 3.66
C ARG A 67 10.19 2.45 3.77
N ARG A 68 9.70 3.45 3.03
CA ARG A 68 10.19 4.83 3.13
C ARG A 68 10.04 5.35 4.55
N MET A 69 8.88 5.20 5.18
CA MET A 69 8.63 5.66 6.55
C MET A 69 9.56 5.00 7.58
N ALA A 70 9.88 3.71 7.41
CA ALA A 70 10.84 3.02 8.27
C ALA A 70 12.26 3.61 8.16
N LEU A 71 12.72 3.91 6.95
CA LEU A 71 14.03 4.53 6.71
C LEU A 71 14.13 5.94 7.30
N TRP A 72 13.07 6.74 7.17
CA TRP A 72 13.02 8.07 7.80
C TRP A 72 13.14 8.01 9.33
N ARG A 73 12.49 7.03 9.97
CA ARG A 73 12.58 6.83 11.44
C ARG A 73 14.00 6.48 11.87
N GLN A 74 14.68 5.58 11.17
CA GLN A 74 16.06 5.19 11.47
C GLN A 74 17.05 6.34 11.28
N ALA A 75 16.89 7.14 10.22
CA ALA A 75 17.74 8.30 9.98
C ALA A 75 17.59 9.38 11.07
N ASN A 76 16.39 9.56 11.62
CA ASN A 76 16.14 10.51 12.70
C ASN A 76 16.70 9.99 14.04
N GLU A 77 16.59 8.69 14.32
CA GLU A 77 17.21 8.07 15.52
C GLU A 77 18.74 8.12 15.49
N ALA A 78 19.37 7.97 14.31
CA ALA A 78 20.83 8.02 14.16
C ALA A 78 21.40 9.45 14.19
N SER A 79 20.54 10.48 14.09
CA SER A 79 20.93 11.88 13.97
C SER A 79 20.93 12.61 15.32
N PHE A 80 21.51 12.05 16.39
CA PHE A 80 21.77 12.84 17.61
C PHE A 80 23.06 12.46 18.36
N PRO A 81 24.23 13.00 17.96
CA PRO A 81 25.42 13.04 18.83
C PRO A 81 25.73 14.41 19.47
N GLU A 82 25.19 15.55 19.00
CA GLU A 82 25.83 16.86 19.29
C GLU A 82 24.99 17.89 20.06
N VAL A 83 23.76 17.58 20.48
CA VAL A 83 22.92 18.54 21.25
C VAL A 83 23.36 18.70 22.73
N TRP A 84 24.40 17.99 23.19
CA TRP A 84 25.02 18.20 24.51
C TRP A 84 26.20 19.20 24.51
N GLY A 85 26.37 19.99 23.45
CA GLY A 85 27.44 20.99 23.33
C GLY A 85 27.21 22.34 24.04
N ALA A 86 26.23 22.45 24.95
CA ALA A 86 26.04 23.66 25.75
C ALA A 86 26.11 23.32 27.24
N SER A 87 27.31 23.37 27.82
CA SER A 87 27.60 23.95 29.15
C SER A 87 29.00 23.53 29.62
N ARG A 88 29.99 24.42 29.48
CA ARG A 88 30.84 24.90 30.58
C ARG A 88 31.45 26.23 30.21
N ALA A 89 30.72 27.30 30.54
CA ALA A 89 31.35 28.52 30.99
C ALA A 89 32.13 28.18 32.29
N HIS A 90 33.46 28.28 32.23
CA HIS A 90 34.38 28.32 33.37
C HIS A 90 35.59 29.08 32.79
N GLY A 91 35.74 30.39 32.94
CA GLY A 91 35.88 31.07 34.23
C GLY A 91 37.11 30.51 34.93
N ILE A 92 38.32 30.95 34.57
CA ILE A 92 39.30 31.77 35.33
C ILE A 92 40.41 32.19 34.36
#